data_AF-A0A2V5LRA6-F1
#
_entry.id   AF-A0A2V5LRA6-F1
#
_cell.length_a   1.000
_cell.length_b   1.000
_cell.length_c   1.000
_cell.angle_alpha   90.00
_cell.angle_beta   90.00
_cell.angle_gamma   90.00
#
_symmetry.space_group_name_H-M   'P 1'
#
loop_
_entity.id
_entity.type
_entity.pdbx_description
1 polymer ?
#
loop_
_entity_poly.entity_id
_entity_poly.type
_entity_poly.pdbx_seq_one_letter_code
_entity_poly.pdbx_strand_id
1 'polypeptide(L)'
;MHPGAHLGAGEEAGLERIVASIDRVLAGLPKIKTRIALETTAGQGSCLGSKSEHLAYIISRVREPERLCVCLDTAHVFAAGYDISSESSIRKTFREFDRVIGRDRLVAIHLNDSKTARGSRVDRHEHIGKGRIGLDAFRFIMRDRRFRKIPKVLVASPRCNQRALTHSVILSGAKRSRRNPAILP
;
A
#
# COMPACT_ATOMS: atom_id res chain seq x y z
N MET A 1 4.36 -1.06 7.21
CA MET A 1 4.69 -0.32 8.46
C MET A 1 4.28 1.12 8.26
N HIS A 2 3.47 1.68 9.16
CA HIS A 2 3.17 3.11 9.11
C HIS A 2 4.45 3.91 9.50
N PRO A 3 4.80 5.01 8.81
CA PRO A 3 6.07 5.70 9.04
C PRO A 3 6.24 6.25 10.46
N GLY A 4 5.18 6.78 11.05
CA GLY A 4 5.19 7.39 12.38
C GLY A 4 4.28 8.61 12.47
N ALA A 5 4.34 9.30 13.60
CA ALA A 5 3.60 10.54 13.86
C ALA A 5 4.51 11.57 14.55
N HIS A 6 4.33 12.85 14.25
CA HIS A 6 5.20 13.90 14.77
C HIS A 6 4.81 14.41 16.17
N LEU A 7 3.62 14.06 16.68
CA LEU A 7 3.16 14.39 18.05
C LEU A 7 3.34 15.86 18.46
N GLY A 8 3.10 16.79 17.52
CA GLY A 8 3.25 18.24 17.74
C GLY A 8 4.61 18.84 17.38
N ALA A 9 5.63 18.05 17.07
CA ALA A 9 6.96 18.54 16.73
C ALA A 9 7.10 19.15 15.31
N GLY A 10 6.05 19.09 14.48
CA GLY A 10 6.07 19.49 13.07
C GLY A 10 6.44 18.35 12.10
N GLU A 11 5.98 18.46 10.85
CA GLU A 11 6.17 17.42 9.83
C GLU A 11 7.66 17.14 9.56
N GLU A 12 8.46 18.19 9.35
CA GLU A 12 9.90 18.08 9.04
C GLU A 12 10.67 17.37 10.16
N ALA A 13 10.53 17.81 11.41
CA ALA A 13 11.18 17.17 12.55
C ALA A 13 10.74 15.72 12.75
N GLY A 14 9.47 15.41 12.42
CA GLY A 14 8.97 14.04 12.43
C GLY A 14 9.60 13.17 11.35
N LEU A 15 9.72 13.68 10.12
CA LEU A 15 10.36 12.99 9.00
C LEU A 15 11.85 12.73 9.27
N GLU A 16 12.58 13.72 9.77
CA GLU A 16 13.98 13.57 10.17
C GLU A 16 14.16 12.50 11.25
N ARG A 17 13.27 12.47 12.25
CA ARG A 17 13.30 11.44 13.29
C ARG A 17 13.02 10.04 12.71
N ILE A 18 12.14 9.92 11.73
CA ILE A 18 11.88 8.65 11.05
C ILE A 18 13.13 8.18 10.28
N VAL A 19 13.76 9.07 9.51
CA VAL A 19 15.01 8.77 8.78
C VAL A 19 16.09 8.29 9.73
N ALA A 20 16.37 9.04 10.80
CA ALA A 20 17.37 8.67 11.80
C ALA A 20 17.07 7.33 12.48
N SER A 21 15.78 7.04 12.73
CA SER A 21 15.37 5.77 13.35
C SER A 21 15.56 4.59 12.40
N ILE A 22 15.21 4.75 11.12
CA ILE A 22 15.44 3.72 10.09
C ILE A 22 16.94 3.45 9.96
N ASP A 23 17.76 4.50 9.79
CA ASP A 23 19.21 4.34 9.67
C ASP A 23 19.82 3.61 10.88
N ARG A 24 19.36 3.95 12.10
CA ARG A 24 19.82 3.28 13.32
C ARG A 24 19.48 1.79 13.32
N VAL A 25 18.26 1.43 12.92
CA VAL A 25 17.84 0.02 12.84
C VAL A 25 18.64 -0.71 11.75
N LEU A 26 18.77 -0.12 10.57
CA LEU A 26 19.45 -0.76 9.44
C LEU A 26 20.95 -0.94 9.70
N ALA A 27 21.61 0.01 10.38
CA ALA A 27 23.02 -0.08 10.76
C ALA A 27 23.31 -1.23 11.75
N GLY A 28 22.32 -1.61 12.57
CA GLY A 28 22.43 -2.76 13.49
C GLY A 28 22.11 -4.10 12.85
N LEU A 29 21.70 -4.13 11.57
CA LEU A 29 21.29 -5.35 10.87
C LEU A 29 22.30 -5.74 9.79
N PRO A 30 22.62 -7.04 9.63
CA PRO A 30 23.39 -7.48 8.49
C PRO A 30 22.63 -7.24 7.18
N LYS A 31 23.34 -7.29 6.05
CA LYS A 31 22.72 -7.22 4.73
C LYS A 31 21.83 -8.45 4.51
N ILE A 32 20.52 -8.22 4.55
CA ILE A 32 19.48 -9.24 4.36
C ILE A 32 18.53 -8.83 3.23
N LYS A 33 17.81 -9.80 2.67
CA LYS A 33 16.86 -9.56 1.57
C LYS A 33 15.57 -8.84 2.01
N THR A 34 15.27 -8.83 3.31
CA THR A 34 14.06 -8.20 3.85
C THR A 34 14.14 -6.69 3.73
N ARG A 35 13.07 -6.08 3.21
CA ARG A 35 12.91 -4.63 3.02
C ARG A 35 11.80 -4.11 3.94
N ILE A 36 11.90 -2.85 4.33
CA ILE A 36 10.83 -2.16 5.07
C ILE A 36 9.86 -1.56 4.04
N ALA A 37 8.61 -2.03 4.06
CA ALA A 37 7.53 -1.42 3.28
C ALA A 37 6.88 -0.28 4.08
N LEU A 38 7.19 0.96 3.71
CA LEU A 38 6.53 2.15 4.22
C LEU A 38 5.11 2.21 3.65
N GLU A 39 4.11 2.26 4.53
CA GLU A 39 2.71 2.26 4.14
C GLU A 39 2.17 3.68 4.08
N THR A 40 1.40 4.00 3.04
CA THR A 40 0.63 5.25 2.99
C THR A 40 -0.36 5.29 4.16
N THR A 41 -0.54 6.44 4.81
CA THR A 41 -1.45 6.59 5.96
C THR A 41 -2.60 7.55 5.66
N ALA A 42 -3.70 7.46 6.41
CA ALA A 42 -4.81 8.42 6.30
C ALA A 42 -4.42 9.84 6.78
N GLY A 43 -3.28 9.99 7.46
CA GLY A 43 -2.86 11.25 8.06
C GLY A 43 -3.67 11.66 9.29
N GLN A 44 -4.20 10.69 10.04
CA GLN A 44 -4.97 10.97 11.26
C GLN A 44 -4.11 11.66 12.32
N GLY A 45 -4.62 12.74 12.92
CA GLY A 45 -3.86 13.54 13.89
C GLY A 45 -2.52 14.02 13.31
N SER A 46 -1.42 13.58 13.93
CA SER A 46 -0.05 13.92 13.53
C SER A 46 0.67 12.82 12.72
N CYS A 47 -0.06 11.80 12.23
CA CYS A 47 0.51 10.72 11.42
C CYS A 47 1.13 11.25 10.11
N LEU A 48 2.33 10.77 9.80
CA LEU A 48 3.07 11.04 8.58
C LEU A 48 2.86 9.89 7.56
N GLY A 49 3.28 10.12 6.31
CA GLY A 49 3.05 9.18 5.21
C GLY A 49 1.70 9.32 4.48
N SER A 50 0.92 10.36 4.78
CA SER A 50 -0.32 10.68 4.06
C SER A 50 -0.12 11.37 2.72
N LYS A 51 1.04 12.02 2.51
CA LYS A 51 1.48 12.59 1.23
C LYS A 51 2.54 11.68 0.62
N SER A 52 2.50 11.51 -0.71
CA SER A 52 3.54 10.74 -1.41
C SER A 52 4.94 11.33 -1.18
N GLU A 53 5.01 12.65 -1.03
CA GLU A 53 6.20 13.43 -0.72
C GLU A 53 6.82 13.05 0.64
N HIS A 54 6.01 12.70 1.64
CA HIS A 54 6.53 12.22 2.93
C HIS A 54 7.33 10.92 2.76
N LEU A 55 6.81 9.98 1.95
CA LEU A 55 7.49 8.70 1.70
C LEU A 55 8.73 8.90 0.83
N ALA A 56 8.65 9.74 -0.21
CA ALA A 56 9.79 10.09 -1.05
C ALA A 56 10.90 10.77 -0.23
N TYR A 57 10.54 11.66 0.69
CA TYR A 57 11.46 12.30 1.61
C TYR A 57 12.25 11.27 2.42
N ILE A 58 11.54 10.36 3.11
CA ILE A 58 12.19 9.31 3.91
C ILE A 58 13.10 8.44 3.03
N ILE A 59 12.59 7.99 1.88
CA ILE A 59 13.34 7.11 0.97
C ILE A 59 14.61 7.78 0.43
N SER A 60 14.57 9.08 0.14
CA SER A 60 15.73 9.80 -0.42
C SER A 60 16.80 10.17 0.61
N ARG A 61 16.48 10.11 1.91
CA ARG A 61 17.36 10.61 2.98
C ARG A 61 18.01 9.51 3.82
N VAL A 62 17.47 8.29 3.81
CA VAL A 62 18.12 7.15 4.46
C VAL A 62 19.40 6.73 3.74
N ARG A 63 20.33 6.11 4.47
CA ARG A 63 21.63 5.66 3.93
C ARG A 63 21.53 4.47 2.98
N GLU A 64 20.56 3.58 3.20
CA GLU A 64 20.35 2.35 2.41
C GLU A 64 18.94 2.37 1.74
N PRO A 65 18.69 3.27 0.78
CA PRO A 65 17.36 3.49 0.19
C PRO A 65 16.82 2.27 -0.57
N GLU A 66 17.67 1.35 -1.02
CA GLU A 66 17.30 0.08 -1.64
C GLU A 66 16.60 -0.86 -0.67
N ARG A 67 16.83 -0.71 0.65
CA ARG A 67 16.17 -1.50 1.70
C ARG A 67 14.77 -1.01 2.04
N LEU A 68 14.32 0.08 1.41
CA LEU A 68 12.96 0.62 1.56
C LEU A 68 12.10 0.40 0.30
N CYS A 69 10.86 0.02 0.53
CA CYS A 69 9.80 -0.10 -0.46
C CYS A 69 8.51 0.53 0.07
N VAL A 70 7.43 0.46 -0.71
CA VAL A 70 6.14 1.08 -0.37
C VAL A 70 4.99 0.07 -0.45
N CYS A 71 4.11 0.15 0.54
CA CYS A 71 2.77 -0.44 0.52
C CYS A 71 1.75 0.70 0.32
N LEU A 72 0.87 0.57 -0.67
CA LEU A 72 -0.23 1.52 -0.86
C LEU A 72 -1.50 0.94 -0.23
N ASP A 73 -2.15 1.69 0.64
CA ASP A 73 -3.47 1.34 1.17
C ASP A 73 -4.54 2.23 0.55
N THR A 74 -5.51 1.63 -0.15
CA THR A 74 -6.54 2.36 -0.89
C THR A 74 -7.45 3.19 0.02
N ALA A 75 -7.81 2.70 1.21
CA ALA A 75 -8.63 3.46 2.15
C ALA A 75 -7.83 4.64 2.72
N HIS A 76 -6.54 4.44 3.00
CA HIS A 76 -5.68 5.50 3.52
C HIS A 76 -5.47 6.62 2.50
N VAL A 77 -5.10 6.31 1.25
CA VAL A 77 -4.89 7.36 0.24
C VAL A 77 -6.19 8.13 -0.05
N PHE A 78 -7.33 7.44 -0.04
CA PHE A 78 -8.64 8.10 -0.18
C PHE A 78 -8.93 9.04 1.00
N ALA A 79 -8.75 8.56 2.23
CA ALA A 79 -8.92 9.36 3.44
C ALA A 79 -7.91 10.52 3.54
N ALA A 80 -6.71 10.38 2.96
CA ALA A 80 -5.68 11.41 2.88
C ALA A 80 -6.00 12.48 1.82
N GLY A 81 -6.97 12.24 0.92
CA GLY A 81 -7.47 13.22 -0.03
C GLY A 81 -7.27 12.87 -1.50
N TYR A 82 -6.57 11.78 -1.82
CA TYR A 82 -6.42 11.32 -3.20
C TYR A 82 -7.75 10.79 -3.74
N ASP A 83 -8.17 11.30 -4.89
CA ASP A 83 -9.36 10.78 -5.55
C ASP A 83 -9.02 9.51 -6.32
N ILE A 84 -9.59 8.38 -5.87
CA ILE A 84 -9.52 7.09 -6.54
C ILE A 84 -10.92 6.52 -6.82
N SER A 85 -11.97 7.34 -6.75
CA SER A 85 -13.38 6.91 -6.86
C SER A 85 -13.82 6.50 -8.27
N SER A 86 -13.00 6.76 -9.29
CA SER A 86 -13.27 6.42 -10.69
C SER A 86 -12.01 5.91 -11.37
N GLU A 87 -12.17 5.28 -12.53
CA GLU A 87 -11.02 4.79 -13.30
C GLU A 87 -10.07 5.94 -13.73
N SER A 88 -10.60 7.11 -14.09
CA SER A 88 -9.76 8.24 -14.50
C SER A 88 -8.98 8.83 -13.32
N SER A 89 -9.63 8.94 -12.15
CA SER A 89 -9.02 9.50 -10.94
C SER A 89 -7.95 8.56 -10.35
N ILE A 90 -8.21 7.25 -10.25
CA ILE A 90 -7.20 6.30 -9.79
C ILE A 90 -5.99 6.21 -10.74
N ARG A 91 -6.21 6.30 -12.05
CA ARG A 91 -5.10 6.39 -13.03
C ARG A 91 -4.24 7.63 -12.78
N LYS A 92 -4.86 8.77 -12.45
CA LYS A 92 -4.15 10.01 -12.11
C LYS A 92 -3.34 9.84 -10.83
N THR A 93 -3.94 9.30 -9.76
CA THR A 93 -3.25 9.05 -8.48
C THR A 93 -2.05 8.12 -8.64
N PHE A 94 -2.17 7.03 -9.41
CA PHE A 94 -1.04 6.13 -9.64
C PHE A 94 0.06 6.75 -10.52
N ARG A 95 -0.27 7.65 -11.46
CA ARG A 95 0.75 8.41 -12.21
C ARG A 95 1.51 9.37 -11.30
N GLU A 96 0.81 10.03 -10.38
CA GLU A 96 1.43 10.91 -9.40
C GLU A 96 2.34 10.13 -8.44
N PHE A 97 1.87 8.98 -7.94
CA PHE A 97 2.67 8.06 -7.14
C PHE A 97 3.95 7.64 -7.88
N ASP A 98 3.84 7.23 -9.15
CA ASP A 98 4.98 6.80 -9.96
C ASP A 98 5.98 7.96 -10.17
N ARG A 99 5.48 9.17 -10.41
CA ARG A 99 6.32 10.37 -10.54
C ARG A 99 7.09 10.72 -9.27
N VAL A 100 6.46 10.58 -8.09
CA VAL A 100 7.03 11.04 -6.81
C VAL A 100 7.89 9.97 -6.14
N ILE A 101 7.47 8.70 -6.19
CA ILE A 101 8.10 7.59 -5.46
C ILE A 101 8.79 6.59 -6.41
N GLY A 102 8.24 6.41 -7.61
CA GLY A 102 8.64 5.36 -8.54
C GLY A 102 7.88 4.06 -8.32
N ARG A 103 7.22 3.58 -9.36
CA ARG A 103 6.39 2.36 -9.34
C ARG A 103 7.16 1.11 -8.90
N ASP A 104 8.44 1.02 -9.19
CA ASP A 104 9.26 -0.16 -8.84
C ASP A 104 9.45 -0.33 -7.32
N ARG A 105 9.11 0.70 -6.53
CA ARG A 105 9.08 0.60 -5.06
C ARG A 105 7.76 0.06 -4.52
N LEU A 106 6.69 0.00 -5.32
CA LEU A 106 5.40 -0.54 -4.89
C LEU A 106 5.46 -2.07 -4.82
N VAL A 107 5.47 -2.62 -3.60
CA VAL A 107 5.61 -4.06 -3.37
C VAL A 107 4.37 -4.72 -2.79
N ALA A 108 3.38 -3.94 -2.34
CA ALA A 108 2.12 -4.43 -1.81
C ALA A 108 1.02 -3.38 -1.97
N ILE A 109 -0.22 -3.85 -2.08
CA ILE A 109 -1.41 -3.00 -2.03
C ILE A 109 -2.33 -3.56 -0.95
N HIS A 110 -2.61 -2.77 0.08
CA HIS A 110 -3.74 -3.02 0.97
C HIS A 110 -5.02 -2.54 0.27
N LEU A 111 -5.94 -3.46 0.03
CA LEU A 111 -7.07 -3.28 -0.86
C LEU A 111 -8.36 -3.12 -0.04
N ASN A 112 -8.53 -1.95 0.57
CA ASN A 112 -9.64 -1.64 1.46
C ASN A 112 -10.54 -0.56 0.86
N ASP A 113 -11.85 -0.70 1.02
CA ASP A 113 -12.78 0.42 0.81
C ASP A 113 -12.77 1.32 2.05
N SER A 114 -13.36 2.51 1.97
CA SER A 114 -13.39 3.48 3.07
C SER A 114 -14.81 3.71 3.57
N LYS A 115 -15.03 3.63 4.89
CA LYS A 115 -16.29 4.08 5.52
C LYS A 115 -16.43 5.61 5.47
N THR A 116 -15.31 6.32 5.46
CA THR A 116 -15.22 7.77 5.63
C THR A 116 -14.97 8.48 4.30
N ALA A 117 -15.34 9.76 4.24
CA ALA A 117 -15.25 10.57 3.03
C ALA A 117 -13.81 10.81 2.59
N ARG A 118 -13.61 11.13 1.30
CA ARG A 118 -12.31 11.55 0.76
C ARG A 118 -11.79 12.74 1.55
N GLY A 119 -10.52 12.71 1.95
CA GLY A 119 -9.89 13.79 2.70
C GLY A 119 -10.33 13.90 4.17
N SER A 120 -11.05 12.91 4.71
CA SER A 120 -11.51 12.96 6.11
C SER A 120 -10.38 12.83 7.12
N ARG A 121 -9.21 12.31 6.72
CA ARG A 121 -8.08 11.97 7.61
C ARG A 121 -8.45 11.01 8.74
N VAL A 122 -9.40 10.11 8.48
CA VAL A 122 -9.88 9.11 9.45
C VAL A 122 -9.71 7.73 8.86
N ASP A 123 -8.97 6.88 9.57
CA ASP A 123 -8.68 5.51 9.16
C ASP A 123 -9.81 4.55 9.58
N ARG A 124 -10.76 4.32 8.65
CA ARG A 124 -11.89 3.39 8.84
C ARG A 124 -12.16 2.62 7.57
N HIS A 125 -11.67 1.38 7.53
CA HIS A 125 -11.84 0.49 6.39
C HIS A 125 -13.27 -0.04 6.28
N GLU A 126 -13.66 -0.37 5.05
CA GLU A 126 -14.92 -1.01 4.68
C GLU A 126 -14.65 -2.17 3.69
N HIS A 127 -15.59 -3.10 3.61
CA HIS A 127 -15.59 -4.13 2.57
C HIS A 127 -15.64 -3.50 1.16
N ILE A 128 -14.93 -4.12 0.22
CA ILE A 128 -14.89 -3.71 -1.19
C ILE A 128 -16.30 -3.49 -1.75
N GLY A 129 -16.56 -2.28 -2.25
CA GLY A 129 -17.82 -1.90 -2.88
C GLY A 129 -18.93 -1.51 -1.91
N LYS A 130 -18.69 -1.58 -0.58
CA LYS A 130 -19.64 -1.13 0.45
C LYS A 130 -19.28 0.23 1.03
N GLY A 131 -18.12 0.78 0.66
CA GLY A 131 -17.65 2.07 1.15
C GLY A 131 -17.80 3.17 0.11
N ARG A 132 -17.07 4.25 0.36
CA ARG A 132 -17.13 5.50 -0.41
C ARG A 132 -16.16 5.55 -1.58
N ILE A 133 -15.26 4.58 -1.72
CA ILE A 133 -14.36 4.46 -2.88
C ILE A 133 -15.13 3.86 -4.06
N GLY A 134 -15.96 2.84 -3.79
CA GLY A 134 -16.71 2.14 -4.83
C GLY A 134 -15.86 1.15 -5.64
N LEU A 135 -16.47 0.47 -6.61
CA LEU A 135 -15.87 -0.70 -7.27
C LEU A 135 -14.79 -0.39 -8.32
N ASP A 136 -14.74 0.84 -8.84
CA ASP A 136 -13.92 1.15 -10.00
C ASP A 136 -12.43 1.16 -9.69
N ALA A 137 -12.04 1.65 -8.50
CA ALA A 137 -10.68 1.55 -7.99
C ALA A 137 -10.17 0.10 -8.01
N PHE A 138 -10.99 -0.81 -7.46
CA PHE A 138 -10.66 -2.21 -7.30
C PHE A 138 -10.61 -2.93 -8.65
N ARG A 139 -11.56 -2.65 -9.54
CA ARG A 139 -11.56 -3.16 -10.92
C ARG A 139 -10.29 -2.74 -11.66
N PHE A 140 -9.90 -1.48 -11.54
CA PHE A 140 -8.66 -0.96 -12.13
C PHE A 140 -7.43 -1.71 -11.59
N ILE A 141 -7.26 -1.75 -10.27
CA ILE A 141 -6.10 -2.42 -9.64
C ILE A 141 -6.01 -3.90 -10.02
N MET A 142 -7.15 -4.60 -10.06
CA MET A 142 -7.18 -6.04 -10.34
C MET A 142 -6.98 -6.39 -11.81
N ARG A 143 -7.31 -5.49 -12.74
CA ARG A 143 -7.19 -5.72 -14.20
C ARG A 143 -5.89 -5.20 -14.80
N ASP A 144 -5.25 -4.23 -14.16
CA ASP A 144 -4.02 -3.63 -14.69
C ASP A 144 -2.83 -4.61 -14.59
N ARG A 145 -2.22 -4.90 -15.74
CA ARG A 145 -1.08 -5.84 -15.85
C ARG A 145 0.11 -5.41 -15.01
N ARG A 146 0.27 -4.11 -14.74
CA ARG A 146 1.37 -3.54 -13.93
C ARG A 146 1.30 -4.02 -12.46
N PHE A 147 0.11 -4.34 -11.96
CA PHE A 147 -0.09 -4.78 -10.57
C PHE A 147 -0.28 -6.30 -10.43
N ARG A 148 -0.14 -7.06 -11.53
CA ARG A 148 -0.41 -8.51 -11.54
C ARG A 148 0.44 -9.29 -10.53
N LYS A 149 1.72 -8.93 -10.37
CA LYS A 149 2.66 -9.59 -9.45
C LYS A 149 2.68 -8.97 -8.06
N ILE A 150 2.01 -7.83 -7.85
CA ILE A 150 1.97 -7.17 -6.56
C ILE A 150 0.91 -7.89 -5.70
N PRO A 151 1.23 -8.32 -4.47
CA PRO A 151 0.25 -8.88 -3.55
C PRO A 151 -0.82 -7.84 -3.19
N LYS A 152 -2.08 -8.28 -3.17
CA LYS A 152 -3.24 -7.50 -2.72
C LYS A 152 -3.71 -8.11 -1.40
N VAL A 153 -3.76 -7.33 -0.33
CA VAL A 153 -4.12 -7.81 1.02
C VAL A 153 -5.37 -7.07 1.50
N LEU A 154 -6.36 -7.81 2.00
CA LEU A 154 -7.55 -7.25 2.63
C LEU A 154 -7.31 -7.14 4.14
N VAL A 155 -7.57 -5.99 4.75
CA VAL A 155 -7.43 -5.79 6.20
C VAL A 155 -8.68 -5.18 6.86
N ALA A 156 -9.75 -4.92 6.09
CA ALA A 156 -11.06 -4.60 6.63
C ALA A 156 -11.56 -5.71 7.57
N SER A 157 -11.90 -5.34 8.82
CA SER A 157 -12.22 -6.29 9.92
C SER A 157 -13.34 -7.28 9.56
N PRO A 158 -13.21 -8.57 9.93
CA PRO A 158 -14.27 -9.56 9.80
C PRO A 158 -15.22 -9.41 11.00
N ARG A 159 -16.16 -8.47 10.94
CA ARG A 159 -17.33 -8.48 11.84
C ARG A 159 -18.62 -8.57 11.05
N CYS A 160 -18.75 -9.65 10.28
CA CYS A 160 -20.01 -10.34 9.99
C CYS A 160 -19.67 -11.75 9.43
N ASN A 161 -19.79 -12.77 10.29
CA ASN A 161 -19.74 -14.21 9.99
C ASN A 161 -18.40 -14.81 9.48
N GLN A 162 -17.55 -15.27 10.40
CA GLN A 162 -16.29 -16.01 10.14
C GLN A 162 -16.51 -17.46 9.65
N ARG A 163 -17.22 -17.68 8.54
CA ARG A 163 -17.30 -19.01 7.89
C ARG A 163 -16.74 -19.07 6.48
N ALA A 164 -16.21 -17.97 5.95
CA ALA A 164 -15.44 -17.99 4.72
C ALA A 164 -14.35 -16.92 4.85
N LEU A 165 -13.10 -17.27 4.57
CA LEU A 165 -11.88 -16.43 4.48
C LEU A 165 -10.70 -16.89 5.35
N THR A 166 -10.63 -18.18 5.71
CA THR A 166 -9.33 -18.87 5.91
C THR A 166 -8.84 -19.46 4.59
N HIS A 167 -8.74 -18.64 3.56
CA HIS A 167 -7.87 -18.93 2.42
C HIS A 167 -7.21 -17.61 2.02
N SER A 168 -5.92 -17.51 2.34
CA SER A 168 -5.00 -16.55 1.77
C SER A 168 -5.15 -16.56 0.25
N VAL A 169 -5.87 -15.58 -0.29
CA VAL A 169 -5.96 -15.34 -1.73
C VAL A 169 -4.66 -14.65 -2.16
N ILE A 170 -3.57 -15.41 -2.16
CA ILE A 170 -2.41 -15.11 -3.00
C ILE A 170 -2.84 -15.50 -4.43
N LEU A 171 -3.44 -14.57 -5.18
CA LEU A 171 -3.64 -14.75 -6.62
C LEU A 171 -2.28 -14.62 -7.32
N SER A 172 -1.43 -15.65 -7.18
CA SER A 172 -0.27 -15.87 -8.03
C SER A 172 -0.66 -16.83 -9.14
N GLY A 173 -0.29 -16.48 -10.37
CA GLY A 173 -0.81 -17.10 -11.59
C GLY A 173 -0.63 -18.61 -11.66
N ALA A 174 -1.74 -19.31 -11.91
CA ALA A 174 -1.73 -20.70 -12.31
C ALA A 174 -0.95 -20.86 -13.62
N LYS A 175 0.21 -21.52 -13.55
CA LYS A 175 0.88 -22.08 -14.73
C LYS A 175 -0.05 -23.14 -15.31
N ARG A 176 -0.46 -22.97 -16.58
CA ARG A 176 -1.05 -24.07 -17.36
C ARG A 176 0.02 -25.15 -17.53
N SER A 177 -0.15 -26.28 -16.84
CA SER A 177 0.59 -27.50 -17.10
C SER A 177 0.14 -28.07 -18.46
N ARG A 178 1.10 -28.25 -19.38
CA ARG A 178 0.89 -28.98 -20.63
C ARG A 178 0.82 -30.47 -20.30
N ARG A 179 -0.30 -31.13 -20.63
CA ARG A 179 -0.37 -32.60 -20.64
C ARG A 179 0.39 -33.11 -21.87
N ASN A 180 1.37 -33.99 -21.65
CA ASN A 180 2.00 -34.80 -22.69
C ASN A 180 1.23 -36.14 -22.78
N PRO A 181 1.02 -36.73 -23.97
CA PRO A 181 0.26 -37.98 -24.09
C PRO A 181 1.18 -39.18 -23.85
N ALA A 182 0.79 -40.11 -22.97
CA ALA A 182 1.29 -41.48 -22.96
C ALA A 182 0.21 -42.32 -23.67
N ILE A 183 0.44 -42.85 -24.87
CA ILE A 183 1.06 -44.16 -25.16
C ILE A 183 0.53 -45.24 -24.21
N LEU A 184 -0.43 -46.03 -24.72
CA LEU A 184 -0.79 -47.35 -24.19
C LEU A 184 -0.28 -48.41 -25.19
N PRO A 185 0.18 -49.57 -24.70
CA PRO A 185 0.66 -50.67 -25.54
C PRO A 185 -0.45 -51.33 -26.37
#